data_AF-A0A8D7A5E4-F1
#
_entry.id   AF-A0A8D7A5E4-F1
#
_cell.length_a   1.000
_cell.length_b   1.000
_cell.length_c   1.000
_cell.angle_alpha   90.00
_cell.angle_beta   90.00
_cell.angle_gamma   90.00
#
_symmetry.space_group_name_H-M   'P 1'
#
loop_
_entity.id
_entity.type
_entity.pdbx_description
1 polymer ?
#
loop_
_entity_poly.entity_id
_entity_poly.type
_entity_poly.pdbx_seq_one_letter_code
_entity_poly.pdbx_strand_id
1 'polypeptide(L)'
;MDRLRILASNSAGTLLALDELWPESAGGGWATVVVMLLVSWKLLRLFFYCRRPVAISGAYFRGGSSARVSNLITDADLRDLMISLEGKPKRNERWEDLIDKTSNLVSYKAKFSRPKDGPLKFYSVTTFEKCSAELLRDFYMDNQYRRKWDNIVIHHEQLQVDENSGTEIGRCIKKFPLLTPKEYILAWRVWEGKDKTFYCFTKDCEHPMSVRQNKYVRVGFLRSGWRIRKGKQIFLSVTVPGRDACEMTLVHQEDAGINIEMVKLGFAKGVWSYVSKMNNALREYSSCSPIHLTPVSTLHRLIKKIPPELEANAETSEEEVPKRSSSVSGRRSRANISQKKPSRSPKRWILANGLLLLGGIICLSRGRRSTTIGTQLAVPCILKKLMKHGSESS
;
A
#
# COMPACT_ATOMS: atom_id res chain seq x y z
N MET A 1 71.29 -37.64 9.20
CA MET A 1 71.39 -36.71 10.34
C MET A 1 70.25 -36.98 11.31
N ASP A 2 70.34 -38.18 11.88
CA ASP A 2 69.63 -38.78 13.02
C ASP A 2 69.60 -37.88 14.28
N ARG A 3 68.79 -38.05 15.33
CA ARG A 3 67.62 -38.86 15.76
C ARG A 3 67.21 -38.29 17.15
N LEU A 4 66.14 -38.85 17.73
CA LEU A 4 65.72 -38.95 19.16
C LEU A 4 64.43 -38.16 19.50
N ARG A 5 63.31 -38.84 19.83
CA ARG A 5 62.93 -39.51 21.12
C ARG A 5 62.76 -38.48 22.26
N ILE A 6 61.85 -38.50 23.23
CA ILE A 6 60.68 -39.30 23.68
C ILE A 6 60.17 -38.53 24.94
N LEU A 7 58.85 -38.55 25.21
CA LEU A 7 58.11 -38.42 26.50
C LEU A 7 58.48 -37.44 27.65
N ALA A 8 57.40 -36.79 28.13
CA ALA A 8 56.90 -36.69 29.51
C ALA A 8 57.51 -35.76 30.59
N SER A 9 56.62 -34.87 31.06
CA SER A 9 56.26 -34.53 32.46
C SER A 9 57.23 -33.82 33.43
N ASN A 10 56.62 -32.90 34.18
CA ASN A 10 57.04 -32.26 35.45
C ASN A 10 58.17 -31.22 35.30
N SER A 11 58.23 -30.08 36.00
CA SER A 11 57.44 -29.45 37.08
C SER A 11 58.07 -28.07 37.33
N ALA A 12 57.27 -27.10 37.80
CA ALA A 12 57.62 -26.04 38.74
C ALA A 12 58.92 -25.20 38.57
N GLY A 13 58.73 -23.88 38.49
CA GLY A 13 59.73 -22.82 38.64
C GLY A 13 59.50 -21.75 37.58
N THR A 14 59.17 -20.49 37.85
CA THR A 14 59.42 -19.68 39.04
C THR A 14 58.42 -18.51 39.03
N LEU A 15 57.92 -18.20 40.22
CA LEU A 15 57.17 -17.01 40.60
C LEU A 15 57.79 -15.71 40.03
N LEU A 16 56.94 -14.81 39.52
CA LEU A 16 56.68 -13.50 40.15
C LEU A 16 55.75 -12.64 39.27
N ALA A 17 54.68 -12.17 39.91
CA ALA A 17 53.90 -10.97 39.63
C ALA A 17 53.01 -10.92 38.36
N LEU A 18 51.73 -11.27 38.55
CA LEU A 18 50.63 -10.44 38.06
C LEU A 18 49.36 -10.64 38.92
N ASP A 19 49.54 -10.58 40.25
CA ASP A 19 48.46 -10.60 41.22
C ASP A 19 48.20 -9.17 41.74
N GLU A 20 47.91 -8.25 40.82
CA GLU A 20 47.42 -6.91 41.14
C GLU A 20 46.59 -6.39 39.95
N LEU A 21 45.32 -6.80 39.83
CA LEU A 21 44.28 -5.88 39.31
C LEU A 21 42.83 -6.33 39.52
N TRP A 22 42.50 -7.10 40.56
CA TRP A 22 41.08 -7.32 40.90
C TRP A 22 40.85 -7.34 42.41
N PRO A 23 40.32 -6.26 43.00
CA PRO A 23 39.62 -6.38 44.26
C PRO A 23 38.27 -7.04 43.99
N GLU A 24 38.05 -8.21 44.58
CA GLU A 24 36.71 -8.74 44.81
C GLU A 24 35.91 -7.70 45.60
N SER A 25 34.87 -7.15 44.98
CA SER A 25 33.77 -6.50 45.72
C SER A 25 32.58 -7.45 45.76
N ALA A 26 32.50 -8.15 46.89
CA ALA A 26 31.29 -8.86 47.31
C ALA A 26 30.14 -7.84 47.45
N GLY A 27 29.15 -7.89 46.55
CA GLY A 27 27.92 -7.09 46.70
C GLY A 27 27.13 -6.75 45.42
N GLY A 28 27.63 -7.02 44.21
CA GLY A 28 26.99 -6.54 42.98
C GLY A 28 25.99 -7.48 42.28
N GLY A 29 26.00 -8.78 42.58
CA GLY A 29 25.26 -9.79 41.79
C GLY A 29 23.77 -9.94 42.14
N TRP A 30 23.38 -9.60 43.38
CA TRP A 30 22.01 -9.84 43.86
C TRP A 30 21.02 -8.77 43.40
N ALA A 31 21.48 -7.54 43.20
CA ALA A 31 20.61 -6.43 42.79
C ALA A 31 20.02 -6.63 41.39
N THR A 32 20.80 -7.18 40.45
CA THR A 32 20.34 -7.47 39.07
C THR A 32 19.34 -8.63 39.05
N VAL A 33 19.55 -9.65 39.89
CA VAL A 33 18.62 -10.78 40.03
C VAL A 33 17.29 -10.34 40.65
N VAL A 34 17.32 -9.48 41.67
CA VAL A 34 16.11 -8.93 42.30
C VAL A 34 15.32 -8.04 41.32
N VAL A 35 15.99 -7.20 40.55
CA VAL A 35 15.32 -6.36 39.52
C VAL A 35 14.67 -7.23 38.44
N MET A 36 15.34 -8.28 37.97
CA MET A 36 14.77 -9.20 36.98
C MET A 36 13.56 -9.97 37.52
N LEU A 37 13.58 -10.38 38.80
CA LEU A 37 12.44 -11.02 39.47
C LEU A 37 11.26 -10.05 39.61
N LEU A 38 11.50 -8.80 40.00
CA LEU A 38 10.44 -7.79 40.12
C LEU A 38 9.80 -7.42 38.77
N VAL A 39 10.61 -7.34 37.70
CA VAL A 39 10.11 -7.10 36.33
C VAL A 39 9.30 -8.30 35.83
N SER A 40 9.77 -9.52 36.08
CA SER A 40 9.03 -10.74 35.71
C SER A 40 7.68 -10.85 36.45
N TRP A 41 7.64 -10.46 37.74
CA TRP A 41 6.43 -10.44 38.56
C TRP A 41 5.41 -9.37 38.11
N LYS A 42 5.89 -8.18 37.70
CA LYS A 42 5.05 -7.12 37.12
C LYS A 42 4.44 -7.55 35.78
N LEU A 43 5.23 -8.20 34.91
CA LEU A 43 4.75 -8.74 33.63
C LEU A 43 3.74 -9.88 33.82
N LEU A 44 3.95 -10.73 34.82
CA LEU A 44 3.04 -11.81 35.17
C LEU A 44 1.70 -11.27 35.72
N ARG A 45 1.72 -10.23 36.57
CA ARG A 45 0.49 -9.56 37.04
C ARG A 45 -0.30 -8.87 35.91
N LEU A 46 0.38 -8.30 34.92
CA LEU A 46 -0.26 -7.75 33.70
C LEU A 46 -0.92 -8.84 32.84
N PHE A 47 -0.34 -10.04 32.81
CA PHE A 47 -0.90 -11.19 32.09
C PHE A 47 -2.19 -11.73 32.75
N PHE A 48 -2.29 -11.66 34.08
CA PHE A 48 -3.48 -12.11 34.82
C PHE A 48 -4.56 -11.02 35.00
N TYR A 49 -4.22 -9.73 34.91
CA TYR A 49 -5.23 -8.65 35.02
C TYR A 49 -5.99 -8.37 33.70
N CYS A 50 -5.48 -8.85 32.56
CA CYS A 50 -6.14 -8.70 31.24
C CYS A 50 -7.02 -9.88 30.83
N ARG A 51 -7.22 -10.90 31.69
CA ARG A 51 -8.22 -11.95 31.48
C ARG A 51 -9.45 -11.70 32.35
N ARG A 52 -10.28 -10.73 31.95
CA ARG A 52 -11.72 -10.77 32.28
C ARG A 52 -12.44 -11.45 31.13
N PRO A 53 -13.18 -12.54 31.34
CA PRO A 53 -14.06 -13.09 30.32
C PRO A 53 -15.23 -12.11 30.14
N VAL A 54 -15.32 -11.48 28.96
CA VAL A 54 -16.56 -10.82 28.55
C VAL A 54 -17.52 -11.93 28.14
N ALA A 55 -18.58 -12.12 28.92
CA ALA A 55 -19.70 -12.95 28.53
C ALA A 55 -20.39 -12.30 27.32
N ILE A 56 -20.26 -12.91 26.15
CA ILE A 56 -21.03 -12.51 24.97
C ILE A 56 -22.25 -13.43 24.92
N SER A 57 -23.42 -12.83 25.17
CA SER A 57 -24.71 -13.47 24.94
C SER A 57 -24.83 -13.82 23.46
N GLY A 58 -24.89 -15.12 23.17
CA GLY A 58 -25.07 -15.65 21.83
C GLY A 58 -26.51 -15.46 21.38
N ALA A 59 -26.79 -14.35 20.69
CA ALA A 59 -27.98 -14.26 19.85
C ALA A 59 -27.71 -15.06 18.56
N TYR A 60 -28.19 -16.29 18.53
CA TYR A 60 -28.32 -17.08 17.31
C TYR A 60 -29.22 -16.32 16.32
N PHE A 61 -28.61 -15.71 15.30
CA PHE A 61 -29.40 -15.26 14.16
C PHE A 61 -29.79 -16.47 13.31
N ARG A 62 -31.09 -16.75 13.35
CA ARG A 62 -31.81 -17.67 12.46
C ARG A 62 -31.44 -17.40 11.01
N GLY A 63 -31.26 -18.49 10.26
CA GLY A 63 -30.98 -18.50 8.84
C GLY A 63 -31.93 -17.59 8.05
N GLY A 64 -31.33 -16.70 7.26
CA GLY A 64 -32.00 -15.89 6.27
C GLY A 64 -31.48 -16.27 4.88
N SER A 65 -32.32 -17.02 4.17
CA SER A 65 -32.53 -17.11 2.72
C SER A 65 -31.46 -16.57 1.76
N SER A 66 -31.22 -17.32 0.68
CA SER A 66 -30.48 -16.98 -0.55
C SER A 66 -30.81 -15.62 -1.21
N ALA A 67 -31.78 -14.85 -0.70
CA ALA A 67 -31.95 -13.43 -1.01
C ALA A 67 -30.96 -12.62 -0.14
N ARG A 68 -29.89 -12.00 -0.65
CA ARG A 68 -29.91 -10.81 -1.52
C ARG A 68 -28.52 -10.45 -2.08
N VAL A 69 -27.71 -11.41 -2.57
CA VAL A 69 -26.44 -11.05 -3.26
C VAL A 69 -26.70 -10.15 -4.46
N SER A 70 -27.82 -10.39 -5.17
CA SER A 70 -28.28 -9.60 -6.31
C SER A 70 -28.52 -8.12 -6.02
N ASN A 71 -28.88 -7.77 -4.78
CA ASN A 71 -29.13 -6.38 -4.37
C ASN A 71 -27.96 -5.79 -3.58
N LEU A 72 -26.86 -6.52 -3.43
CA LEU A 72 -25.72 -6.02 -2.69
C LEU A 72 -25.08 -4.87 -3.44
N ILE A 73 -24.85 -5.01 -4.76
CA ILE A 73 -24.35 -3.93 -5.62
C ILE A 73 -25.42 -3.55 -6.63
N THR A 74 -25.88 -2.31 -6.53
CA THR A 74 -27.01 -1.76 -7.29
C THR A 74 -26.54 -0.82 -8.40
N ASP A 75 -27.45 -0.49 -9.30
CA ASP A 75 -27.17 0.50 -10.35
C ASP A 75 -27.00 1.92 -9.77
N ALA A 76 -27.50 2.18 -8.56
CA ALA A 76 -27.20 3.42 -7.83
C ALA A 76 -25.73 3.48 -7.40
N ASP A 77 -25.14 2.35 -6.96
CA ASP A 77 -23.71 2.29 -6.65
C ASP A 77 -22.86 2.60 -7.90
N LEU A 78 -23.27 2.11 -9.08
CA LEU A 78 -22.60 2.42 -10.35
C LEU A 78 -22.72 3.91 -10.70
N ARG A 79 -23.92 4.52 -10.58
CA ARG A 79 -24.10 5.97 -10.79
C ARG A 79 -23.18 6.80 -9.91
N ASP A 80 -23.17 6.52 -8.61
CA ASP A 80 -22.35 7.25 -7.65
C ASP A 80 -20.85 7.09 -7.93
N LEU A 81 -20.45 5.89 -8.37
CA LEU A 81 -19.09 5.63 -8.83
C LEU A 81 -18.73 6.47 -10.06
N MET A 82 -19.58 6.46 -11.10
CA MET A 82 -19.34 7.23 -12.33
C MET A 82 -19.16 8.71 -12.01
N ILE A 83 -20.04 9.29 -11.19
CA ILE A 83 -19.94 10.69 -10.73
C ILE A 83 -18.62 10.93 -9.98
N SER A 84 -18.23 10.01 -9.10
CA SER A 84 -17.02 10.16 -8.28
C SER A 84 -15.73 10.08 -9.12
N LEU A 85 -15.73 9.27 -10.19
CA LEU A 85 -14.59 9.08 -11.09
C LEU A 85 -14.33 10.27 -12.01
N GLU A 86 -15.28 11.19 -12.17
CA GLU A 86 -15.05 12.46 -12.86
C GLU A 86 -14.06 13.37 -12.12
N GLY A 87 -13.79 13.09 -10.83
CA GLY A 87 -12.77 13.80 -10.06
C GLY A 87 -13.10 15.26 -9.77
N LYS A 88 -14.33 15.70 -10.09
CA LYS A 88 -14.88 17.03 -9.79
C LYS A 88 -15.10 17.12 -8.27
N PRO A 89 -14.45 18.06 -7.56
CA PRO A 89 -14.58 18.16 -6.12
C PRO A 89 -16.01 18.56 -5.75
N LYS A 90 -16.60 17.89 -4.74
CA LYS A 90 -17.85 18.34 -4.14
C LYS A 90 -17.61 19.68 -3.43
N ARG A 91 -18.65 20.51 -3.29
CA ARG A 91 -18.59 21.88 -2.71
C ARG A 91 -17.83 21.98 -1.37
N ASN A 92 -17.77 20.90 -0.59
CA ASN A 92 -17.13 20.85 0.73
C ASN A 92 -15.92 19.91 0.82
N GLU A 93 -15.44 19.34 -0.28
CA GLU A 93 -14.29 18.44 -0.29
C GLU A 93 -13.01 19.18 -0.67
N ARG A 94 -11.99 19.10 0.19
CA ARG A 94 -10.63 19.61 -0.11
C ARG A 94 -9.72 18.45 -0.47
N TRP A 95 -9.14 18.51 -1.67
CA TRP A 95 -8.21 17.53 -2.16
C TRP A 95 -6.78 18.07 -2.09
N GLU A 96 -5.86 17.23 -1.61
CA GLU A 96 -4.42 17.49 -1.51
C GLU A 96 -3.66 16.49 -2.38
N ASP A 97 -2.67 16.95 -3.13
CA ASP A 97 -1.85 16.08 -3.97
C ASP A 97 -0.91 15.22 -3.11
N LEU A 98 -0.80 13.93 -3.46
CA LEU A 98 0.12 12.97 -2.82
C LEU A 98 1.34 12.69 -3.67
N ILE A 99 1.13 12.51 -4.97
CA ILE A 99 2.17 12.07 -5.89
C ILE A 99 1.79 12.41 -7.33
N ASP A 100 2.79 12.83 -8.09
CA ASP A 100 2.76 12.91 -9.55
C ASP A 100 4.10 12.38 -10.04
N LYS A 101 4.10 11.17 -10.59
CA LYS A 101 5.31 10.52 -11.11
C LYS A 101 5.04 9.86 -12.43
N THR A 102 6.03 9.92 -13.32
CA THR A 102 5.92 9.39 -14.67
C THR A 102 7.24 8.70 -15.05
N SER A 103 7.10 7.60 -15.79
CA SER A 103 8.16 6.90 -16.50
C SER A 103 7.77 6.79 -17.97
N ASN A 104 8.61 6.19 -18.80
CA ASN A 104 8.34 5.93 -20.21
C ASN A 104 7.13 5.01 -20.49
N LEU A 105 6.70 4.18 -19.52
CA LEU A 105 5.63 3.19 -19.72
C LEU A 105 4.42 3.38 -18.80
N VAL A 106 4.59 4.08 -17.68
CA VAL A 106 3.51 4.31 -16.71
C VAL A 106 3.62 5.69 -16.08
N SER A 107 2.48 6.37 -15.95
CA SER A 107 2.30 7.56 -15.11
C SER A 107 1.33 7.26 -13.97
N TYR A 108 1.53 7.94 -12.84
CA TYR A 108 0.68 7.81 -11.67
C TYR A 108 0.53 9.15 -10.96
N LYS A 109 -0.72 9.59 -10.85
CA LYS A 109 -1.12 10.77 -10.10
C LYS A 109 -2.09 10.34 -9.02
N ALA A 110 -1.88 10.79 -7.78
CA ALA A 110 -2.86 10.55 -6.72
C ALA A 110 -3.02 11.78 -5.84
N LYS A 111 -4.24 11.97 -5.38
CA LYS A 111 -4.67 12.98 -4.42
C LYS A 111 -5.52 12.32 -3.35
N PHE A 112 -5.64 12.98 -2.21
CA PHE A 112 -6.49 12.52 -1.11
C PHE A 112 -7.31 13.65 -0.51
N SER A 113 -8.41 13.30 0.13
CA SER A 113 -9.28 14.19 0.85
C SER A 113 -9.52 13.65 2.25
N ARG A 114 -9.68 14.56 3.21
CA ARG A 114 -10.04 14.26 4.61
C ARG A 114 -11.50 14.63 4.82
N PRO A 115 -12.44 13.66 4.77
CA PRO A 115 -13.82 13.90 5.18
C PRO A 115 -13.88 14.39 6.63
N LYS A 116 -14.93 15.14 6.98
CA LYS A 116 -15.20 15.50 8.38
C LYS A 116 -15.42 14.25 9.23
N ASP A 117 -16.18 13.32 8.67
CA ASP A 117 -16.54 12.06 9.29
C ASP A 117 -16.06 10.90 8.39
N GLY A 118 -15.23 10.03 8.96
CA GLY A 118 -14.78 8.79 8.32
C GLY A 118 -13.34 8.79 7.77
N PRO A 119 -12.94 7.68 7.13
CA PRO A 119 -11.57 7.47 6.68
C PRO A 119 -11.18 8.34 5.48
N LEU A 120 -9.88 8.41 5.22
CA LEU A 120 -9.32 9.12 4.06
C LEU A 120 -9.92 8.61 2.75
N LYS A 121 -10.26 9.55 1.87
CA LYS A 121 -10.60 9.26 0.47
C LYS A 121 -9.38 9.48 -0.40
N PHE A 122 -9.14 8.55 -1.32
CA PHE A 122 -8.11 8.61 -2.33
C PHE A 122 -8.74 8.67 -3.72
N TYR A 123 -8.10 9.44 -4.59
CA TYR A 123 -8.39 9.48 -6.02
C TYR A 123 -7.06 9.35 -6.74
N SER A 124 -6.99 8.47 -7.73
CA SER A 124 -5.78 8.30 -8.53
C SER A 124 -6.10 8.11 -10.00
N VAL A 125 -5.14 8.50 -10.84
CA VAL A 125 -5.13 8.25 -12.28
C VAL A 125 -3.81 7.58 -12.60
N THR A 126 -3.89 6.41 -13.23
CA THR A 126 -2.73 5.68 -13.73
C THR A 126 -2.87 5.52 -15.24
N THR A 127 -1.85 5.90 -16.01
CA THR A 127 -1.83 5.66 -17.45
C THR A 127 -0.77 4.62 -17.77
N PHE A 128 -1.15 3.57 -18.48
CA PHE A 128 -0.25 2.52 -18.96
C PHE A 128 -0.11 2.62 -20.48
N GLU A 129 1.11 2.77 -20.97
CA GLU A 129 1.43 2.76 -22.40
C GLU A 129 1.37 1.33 -22.96
N LYS A 130 1.20 1.18 -24.27
CA LYS A 130 1.17 -0.11 -24.98
C LYS A 130 0.23 -1.13 -24.34
N CYS A 131 -0.99 -0.72 -23.99
CA CYS A 131 -1.95 -1.55 -23.27
C CYS A 131 -3.38 -1.23 -23.73
N SER A 132 -4.19 -2.26 -23.99
CA SER A 132 -5.63 -2.12 -24.25
C SER A 132 -6.43 -2.11 -22.93
N ALA A 133 -7.66 -1.58 -22.99
CA ALA A 133 -8.56 -1.55 -21.84
C ALA A 133 -8.94 -2.96 -21.37
N GLU A 134 -9.14 -3.89 -22.30
CA GLU A 134 -9.49 -5.29 -22.04
C GLU A 134 -8.34 -6.02 -21.34
N LEU A 135 -7.11 -5.82 -21.81
CA LEU A 135 -5.93 -6.43 -21.20
C LEU A 135 -5.74 -5.92 -19.77
N LEU A 136 -5.89 -4.61 -19.54
CA LEU A 136 -5.76 -4.04 -18.20
C LEU A 136 -6.87 -4.53 -17.27
N ARG A 137 -8.12 -4.62 -17.76
CA ARG A 137 -9.25 -5.20 -17.03
C ARG A 137 -8.95 -6.63 -16.60
N ASP A 138 -8.54 -7.48 -17.54
CA ASP A 138 -8.27 -8.90 -17.27
C ASP A 138 -7.14 -9.06 -16.25
N PHE A 139 -6.03 -8.31 -16.41
CA PHE A 139 -4.93 -8.29 -15.45
C PHE A 139 -5.38 -7.83 -14.05
N TYR A 140 -6.21 -6.78 -13.96
CA TYR A 140 -6.62 -6.20 -12.68
C TYR A 140 -7.59 -7.10 -11.92
N MET A 141 -8.41 -7.86 -12.65
CA MET A 141 -9.43 -8.77 -12.11
C MET A 141 -8.92 -10.20 -11.87
N ASP A 142 -7.76 -10.58 -12.40
CA ASP A 142 -7.18 -11.90 -12.15
C ASP A 142 -6.55 -12.00 -10.74
N ASN A 143 -7.38 -12.40 -9.78
CA ASN A 143 -6.97 -12.62 -8.40
C ASN A 143 -5.96 -13.77 -8.23
N GLN A 144 -5.90 -14.75 -9.14
CA GLN A 144 -4.89 -15.81 -9.06
C GLN A 144 -3.53 -15.26 -9.48
N TYR A 145 -3.48 -14.50 -10.58
CA TYR A 145 -2.26 -13.84 -11.02
C TYR A 145 -1.80 -12.78 -10.01
N ARG A 146 -2.74 -12.05 -9.39
CA ARG A 146 -2.44 -11.06 -8.34
C ARG A 146 -1.56 -11.64 -7.22
N ARG A 147 -1.82 -12.88 -6.79
CA ARG A 147 -1.02 -13.56 -5.75
C ARG A 147 0.42 -13.87 -6.18
N LYS A 148 0.71 -13.93 -7.48
CA LYS A 148 2.05 -14.19 -8.00
C LYS A 148 2.97 -12.97 -7.88
N TRP A 149 2.43 -11.77 -8.09
CA TRP A 149 3.23 -10.55 -8.15
C TRP A 149 2.99 -9.59 -6.98
N ASP A 150 1.83 -9.59 -6.32
CA ASP A 150 1.54 -8.71 -5.20
C ASP A 150 1.77 -9.42 -3.86
N ASN A 151 2.88 -9.09 -3.19
CA ASN A 151 3.26 -9.68 -1.91
C ASN A 151 2.35 -9.26 -0.75
N ILE A 152 1.50 -8.24 -0.94
CA ILE A 152 0.52 -7.82 0.07
C ILE A 152 -0.64 -8.82 0.10
N VAL A 153 -1.05 -9.38 -1.04
CA VAL A 153 -2.18 -10.33 -1.13
C VAL A 153 -1.68 -11.75 -0.92
N ILE A 154 -1.84 -12.27 0.30
CA ILE A 154 -1.33 -13.61 0.66
C ILE A 154 -2.34 -14.73 0.42
N HIS A 155 -3.63 -14.41 0.42
CA HIS A 155 -4.71 -15.36 0.19
C HIS A 155 -5.90 -14.67 -0.49
N HIS A 156 -6.53 -15.40 -1.41
CA HIS A 156 -7.77 -15.01 -2.07
C HIS A 156 -8.63 -16.24 -2.28
N GLU A 157 -9.93 -16.09 -2.08
CA GLU A 157 -10.95 -17.12 -2.24
C GLU A 157 -12.25 -16.48 -2.76
N GLN A 158 -12.85 -17.07 -3.80
CA GLN A 158 -14.19 -16.68 -4.25
C GLN A 158 -15.21 -17.45 -3.40
N LEU A 159 -16.11 -16.72 -2.73
CA LEU A 159 -17.09 -17.30 -1.81
C LEU A 159 -18.43 -17.55 -2.49
N GLN A 160 -18.88 -16.61 -3.32
CA GLN A 160 -20.18 -16.70 -3.97
C GLN A 160 -20.17 -15.91 -5.28
N VAL A 161 -20.93 -16.40 -6.26
CA VAL A 161 -21.16 -15.74 -7.53
C VAL A 161 -22.67 -15.71 -7.79
N ASP A 162 -23.21 -14.54 -8.10
CA ASP A 162 -24.55 -14.39 -8.66
C ASP A 162 -24.44 -14.02 -10.14
N GLU A 163 -24.68 -14.99 -11.01
CA GLU A 163 -24.54 -14.79 -12.46
C GLU A 163 -25.60 -13.85 -13.03
N ASN A 164 -26.76 -13.70 -12.36
CA ASN A 164 -27.82 -12.83 -12.84
C ASN A 164 -27.42 -11.36 -12.72
N SER A 165 -27.03 -10.92 -11.52
CA SER A 165 -26.51 -9.57 -11.34
C SER A 165 -25.08 -9.40 -11.87
N GLY A 166 -24.27 -10.46 -11.88
CA GLY A 166 -22.82 -10.36 -12.10
C GLY A 166 -22.05 -9.95 -10.84
N THR A 167 -22.68 -10.03 -9.66
CA THR A 167 -22.04 -9.74 -8.37
C THR A 167 -21.27 -10.96 -7.89
N GLU A 168 -20.02 -10.73 -7.49
CA GLU A 168 -19.18 -11.72 -6.86
C GLU A 168 -18.91 -11.31 -5.41
N ILE A 169 -18.76 -12.30 -4.53
CA ILE A 169 -18.30 -12.12 -3.15
C ILE A 169 -17.04 -12.94 -2.98
N GLY A 170 -15.99 -12.33 -2.43
CA GLY A 170 -14.73 -12.99 -2.17
C GLY A 170 -14.09 -12.56 -0.86
N ARG A 171 -13.19 -13.43 -0.40
CA ARG A 171 -12.36 -13.23 0.77
C ARG A 171 -10.92 -12.98 0.34
N CYS A 172 -10.32 -11.93 0.89
CA CYS A 172 -8.92 -11.58 0.65
C CYS A 172 -8.21 -11.33 1.98
N ILE A 173 -7.01 -11.89 2.13
CA ILE A 173 -6.13 -11.60 3.27
C ILE A 173 -4.95 -10.77 2.78
N LYS A 174 -4.82 -9.55 3.32
CA LYS A 174 -3.70 -8.67 3.03
C LYS A 174 -2.73 -8.60 4.20
N LYS A 175 -1.44 -8.76 3.93
CA LYS A 175 -0.37 -8.65 4.93
C LYS A 175 0.52 -7.44 4.60
N PHE A 176 0.35 -6.39 5.39
CA PHE A 176 1.22 -5.23 5.35
C PHE A 176 2.43 -5.43 6.27
N PRO A 177 3.61 -4.88 5.94
CA PRO A 177 4.79 -4.97 6.80
C PRO A 177 4.49 -4.47 8.22
N LEU A 178 4.94 -5.22 9.22
CA LEU A 178 4.82 -4.89 10.65
C LEU A 178 3.39 -4.75 11.21
N LEU A 179 2.36 -5.10 10.43
CA LEU A 179 0.95 -5.03 10.84
C LEU A 179 0.32 -6.42 10.88
N THR A 180 -0.68 -6.58 11.76
CA THR A 180 -1.55 -7.76 11.76
C THR A 180 -2.23 -7.89 10.40
N PRO A 181 -2.27 -9.10 9.81
CA PRO A 181 -2.94 -9.28 8.53
C PRO A 181 -4.41 -8.87 8.60
N LYS A 182 -4.87 -8.24 7.53
CA LYS A 182 -6.22 -7.71 7.38
C LYS A 182 -7.05 -8.67 6.57
N GLU A 183 -8.24 -8.98 7.05
CA GLU A 183 -9.22 -9.81 6.34
C GLU A 183 -10.29 -8.92 5.73
N TYR A 184 -10.55 -9.14 4.44
CA TYR A 184 -11.54 -8.42 3.65
C TYR A 184 -12.56 -9.43 3.13
N ILE A 185 -13.84 -9.16 3.35
CA ILE A 185 -14.95 -9.83 2.68
C ILE A 185 -15.62 -8.79 1.81
N LEU A 186 -15.43 -8.92 0.50
CA LEU A 186 -15.78 -7.88 -0.47
C LEU A 186 -16.77 -8.43 -1.46
N ALA A 187 -17.77 -7.63 -1.79
CA ALA A 187 -18.57 -7.81 -2.97
C ALA A 187 -18.05 -6.89 -4.08
N TRP A 188 -18.02 -7.37 -5.31
CA TRP A 188 -17.72 -6.55 -6.48
C TRP A 188 -18.57 -6.91 -7.68
N ARG A 189 -18.68 -5.97 -8.62
CA ARG A 189 -19.37 -6.14 -9.90
C ARG A 189 -18.65 -5.32 -10.96
N VAL A 190 -18.58 -5.86 -12.18
CA VAL A 190 -17.92 -5.23 -13.33
C VAL A 190 -18.95 -4.94 -14.42
N TRP A 191 -18.86 -3.75 -15.00
CA TRP A 191 -19.68 -3.33 -16.13
C TRP A 191 -18.80 -2.93 -17.32
N GLU A 192 -19.33 -3.13 -18.52
CA GLU A 192 -18.79 -2.63 -19.80
C GLU A 192 -19.76 -1.61 -20.39
N GLY A 193 -19.26 -0.41 -20.66
CA GLY A 193 -19.95 0.63 -21.42
C GLY A 193 -19.41 0.75 -22.85
N LYS A 194 -19.77 1.85 -23.51
CA LYS A 194 -19.25 2.25 -24.83
C LYS A 194 -17.72 2.28 -24.90
N ASP A 195 -17.22 2.07 -26.11
CA ASP A 195 -15.80 2.14 -26.47
C ASP A 195 -14.88 1.30 -25.57
N LYS A 196 -15.37 0.16 -25.09
CA LYS A 196 -14.62 -0.74 -24.20
C LYS A 196 -14.17 -0.04 -22.92
N THR A 197 -15.01 0.86 -22.42
CA THR A 197 -14.86 1.43 -21.08
C THR A 197 -15.40 0.45 -20.05
N PHE A 198 -14.60 0.12 -19.05
CA PHE A 198 -14.99 -0.79 -17.98
C PHE A 198 -15.09 -0.07 -16.65
N TYR A 199 -16.07 -0.44 -15.84
CA TYR A 199 -16.25 0.04 -14.48
C TYR A 199 -16.27 -1.14 -13.53
N CYS A 200 -15.70 -0.96 -12.34
CA CYS A 200 -15.88 -1.92 -11.26
C CYS A 200 -16.14 -1.18 -9.97
N PHE A 201 -17.12 -1.67 -9.23
CA PHE A 201 -17.40 -1.23 -7.89
C PHE A 201 -17.13 -2.37 -6.92
N THR A 202 -16.53 -2.05 -5.78
CA THR A 202 -16.20 -3.00 -4.73
C THR A 202 -16.56 -2.42 -3.37
N LYS A 203 -17.20 -3.23 -2.54
CA LYS A 203 -17.57 -2.81 -1.20
C LYS A 203 -17.51 -3.92 -0.16
N ASP A 204 -17.26 -3.55 1.10
CA ASP A 204 -17.36 -4.47 2.23
C ASP A 204 -18.76 -5.09 2.35
N CYS A 205 -18.78 -6.34 2.81
CA CYS A 205 -19.98 -7.08 3.16
C CYS A 205 -19.67 -8.15 4.22
N GLU A 206 -20.70 -8.84 4.71
CA GLU A 206 -20.54 -10.02 5.55
C GLU A 206 -21.01 -11.26 4.78
N HIS A 207 -20.42 -12.42 5.08
CA HIS A 207 -20.75 -13.67 4.40
C HIS A 207 -20.71 -14.85 5.39
N PRO A 208 -21.72 -15.76 5.41
CA PRO A 208 -21.81 -16.85 6.39
C PRO A 208 -20.60 -17.79 6.42
N MET A 209 -19.99 -18.05 5.26
CA MET A 209 -18.79 -18.90 5.16
C MET A 209 -17.52 -18.24 5.72
N SER A 210 -17.59 -16.96 6.10
CA SER A 210 -16.43 -16.16 6.51
C SER A 210 -16.52 -15.76 7.98
N VAL A 211 -16.50 -16.77 8.86
CA VAL A 211 -16.46 -16.55 10.31
C VAL A 211 -15.16 -15.83 10.71
N ARG A 212 -15.29 -14.83 11.60
CA ARG A 212 -14.16 -14.03 12.06
C ARG A 212 -13.10 -14.90 12.75
N GLN A 213 -11.85 -14.67 12.40
CA GLN A 213 -10.71 -15.42 12.96
C GLN A 213 -9.81 -14.45 13.74
N ASN A 214 -9.48 -14.80 14.99
CA ASN A 214 -8.69 -13.93 15.88
C ASN A 214 -7.28 -13.57 15.36
N LYS A 215 -6.75 -14.35 14.41
CA LYS A 215 -5.45 -14.08 13.76
C LYS A 215 -5.49 -12.94 12.74
N TYR A 216 -6.67 -12.48 12.34
CA TYR A 216 -6.85 -11.41 11.35
C TYR A 216 -7.66 -10.26 11.95
N VAL A 217 -7.39 -9.04 11.48
CA VAL A 217 -8.27 -7.89 11.75
C VAL A 217 -9.22 -7.74 10.57
N ARG A 218 -10.52 -7.97 10.80
CA ARG A 218 -11.57 -7.77 9.78
C ARG A 218 -11.70 -6.27 9.48
N VAL A 219 -11.60 -5.91 8.21
CA VAL A 219 -11.87 -4.54 7.74
C VAL A 219 -13.38 -4.36 7.64
N GLY A 220 -13.92 -3.44 8.44
CA GLY A 220 -15.36 -3.20 8.53
C GLY A 220 -15.91 -2.18 7.53
N PHE A 221 -15.03 -1.40 6.89
CA PHE A 221 -15.43 -0.40 5.90
C PHE A 221 -14.41 -0.35 4.74
N LEU A 222 -14.90 -0.59 3.54
CA LEU A 222 -14.19 -0.38 2.28
C LEU A 222 -15.22 -0.05 1.19
N ARG A 223 -15.05 1.10 0.55
CA ARG A 223 -15.74 1.49 -0.68
C ARG A 223 -14.70 1.87 -1.71
N SER A 224 -14.64 1.14 -2.81
CA SER A 224 -13.65 1.34 -3.86
C SER A 224 -14.28 1.16 -5.22
N GLY A 225 -13.77 1.86 -6.22
CA GLY A 225 -14.12 1.57 -7.59
C GLY A 225 -13.17 2.20 -8.58
N TRP A 226 -13.21 1.70 -9.80
CA TRP A 226 -12.35 2.15 -10.87
C TRP A 226 -13.08 2.23 -12.21
N ARG A 227 -12.55 3.06 -13.10
CA ARG A 227 -12.85 3.07 -14.54
C ARG A 227 -11.56 2.81 -15.30
N ILE A 228 -11.64 1.91 -16.26
CA ILE A 228 -10.58 1.60 -17.24
C ILE A 228 -11.11 2.00 -18.62
N ARG A 229 -10.37 2.81 -19.37
CA ARG A 229 -10.74 3.22 -20.73
C ARG A 229 -9.51 3.45 -21.59
N LYS A 230 -9.72 3.62 -22.91
CA LYS A 230 -8.66 4.09 -23.79
C LYS A 230 -8.13 5.43 -23.29
N GLY A 231 -6.84 5.48 -23.01
CA GLY A 231 -6.15 6.64 -22.48
C GLY A 231 -5.57 7.51 -23.60
N LYS A 232 -5.27 8.76 -23.27
CA LYS A 232 -4.41 9.60 -24.12
C LYS A 232 -2.95 9.22 -23.86
N GLN A 233 -2.15 9.18 -24.91
CA GLN A 233 -0.73 8.83 -24.80
C GLN A 233 0.03 9.88 -23.96
N ILE A 234 0.94 9.44 -23.09
CA ILE A 234 1.66 10.29 -22.12
C ILE A 234 2.66 11.22 -22.84
N PHE A 235 3.27 10.75 -23.93
CA PHE A 235 4.49 11.37 -24.48
C PHE A 235 4.37 12.01 -25.86
N LEU A 236 3.25 11.89 -26.56
CA LEU A 236 3.07 12.46 -27.90
C LEU A 236 1.70 13.13 -28.02
N SER A 237 1.70 14.41 -28.41
CA SER A 237 0.51 15.18 -28.80
C SER A 237 -0.13 14.71 -30.11
N VAL A 238 0.46 13.68 -30.73
CA VAL A 238 -0.02 13.05 -31.96
C VAL A 238 -0.26 11.58 -31.65
N THR A 239 -1.50 11.14 -31.85
CA THR A 239 -1.87 9.72 -31.82
C THR A 239 -1.07 9.00 -32.91
N VAL A 240 0.01 8.32 -32.53
CA VAL A 240 0.75 7.48 -33.46
C VAL A 240 -0.01 6.16 -33.61
N PRO A 241 -0.42 5.75 -34.82
CA PRO A 241 -1.03 4.44 -35.04
C PRO A 241 -0.15 3.33 -34.44
N GLY A 242 -0.73 2.45 -33.62
CA GLY A 242 -0.01 1.35 -32.97
C GLY A 242 0.59 1.67 -31.59
N ARG A 243 0.30 2.84 -30.99
CA ARG A 243 0.64 3.16 -29.59
C ARG A 243 -0.61 3.31 -28.73
N ASP A 244 -1.25 2.19 -28.41
CA ASP A 244 -2.40 2.17 -27.52
C ASP A 244 -1.98 2.50 -26.08
N ALA A 245 -2.70 3.40 -25.43
CA ALA A 245 -2.55 3.66 -24.00
C ALA A 245 -3.88 3.41 -23.30
N CYS A 246 -3.81 3.04 -22.03
CA CYS A 246 -4.99 2.80 -21.21
C CYS A 246 -4.90 3.64 -19.92
N GLU A 247 -6.00 4.32 -19.60
CA GLU A 247 -6.15 5.09 -18.37
C GLU A 247 -7.01 4.31 -17.39
N MET A 248 -6.54 4.20 -16.15
CA MET A 248 -7.30 3.72 -15.00
C MET A 248 -7.46 4.84 -13.98
N THR A 249 -8.71 5.27 -13.77
CA THR A 249 -9.08 6.16 -12.66
C THR A 249 -9.63 5.33 -11.52
N LEU A 250 -9.21 5.60 -10.28
CA LEU A 250 -9.64 4.87 -9.10
C LEU A 250 -10.02 5.83 -7.98
N VAL A 251 -11.17 5.56 -7.35
CA VAL A 251 -11.61 6.15 -6.08
C VAL A 251 -11.60 5.08 -5.00
N HIS A 252 -11.07 5.42 -3.83
CA HIS A 252 -10.91 4.46 -2.75
C HIS A 252 -11.07 5.08 -1.38
N GLN A 253 -11.78 4.40 -0.50
CA GLN A 253 -11.97 4.78 0.88
C GLN A 253 -12.05 3.51 1.73
N GLU A 254 -11.14 3.35 2.70
CA GLU A 254 -11.14 2.19 3.60
C GLU A 254 -10.79 2.60 5.04
N ASP A 255 -11.35 1.90 6.02
CA ASP A 255 -10.89 1.93 7.40
C ASP A 255 -10.21 0.61 7.76
N ALA A 256 -8.93 0.51 7.39
CA ALA A 256 -8.10 -0.64 7.72
C ALA A 256 -7.52 -0.60 9.15
N GLY A 257 -7.85 0.43 9.95
CA GLY A 257 -7.21 0.69 11.24
C GLY A 257 -5.71 0.98 11.12
N ILE A 258 -5.29 1.59 10.01
CA ILE A 258 -3.90 2.00 9.76
C ILE A 258 -3.75 3.48 10.09
N ASN A 259 -2.71 3.82 10.85
CA ASN A 259 -2.43 5.22 11.20
C ASN A 259 -2.16 6.06 9.94
N ILE A 260 -2.71 7.27 9.90
CA ILE A 260 -2.60 8.19 8.76
C ILE A 260 -1.15 8.49 8.35
N GLU A 261 -0.22 8.61 9.29
CA GLU A 261 1.19 8.86 8.99
C GLU A 261 1.85 7.63 8.34
N MET A 262 1.44 6.42 8.71
CA MET A 262 1.85 5.19 8.02
C MET A 262 1.31 5.13 6.60
N VAL A 263 0.06 5.57 6.39
CA VAL A 263 -0.51 5.69 5.05
C VAL A 263 0.29 6.69 4.21
N LYS A 264 0.51 7.91 4.72
CA LYS A 264 1.34 8.93 4.04
C LYS A 264 2.74 8.43 3.74
N LEU A 265 3.38 7.72 4.68
CA LEU A 265 4.71 7.14 4.48
C LEU A 265 4.69 6.09 3.36
N GLY A 266 3.66 5.24 3.31
CA GLY A 266 3.43 4.28 2.24
C GLY A 266 3.30 4.95 0.87
N PHE A 267 2.58 6.07 0.78
CA PHE A 267 2.51 6.87 -0.44
C PHE A 267 3.86 7.51 -0.79
N ALA A 268 4.52 8.15 0.17
CA ALA A 268 5.77 8.88 -0.06
C ALA A 268 6.92 7.96 -0.50
N LYS A 269 7.01 6.75 0.09
CA LYS A 269 8.17 5.85 -0.11
C LYS A 269 7.85 4.58 -0.91
N GLY A 270 6.61 4.10 -0.88
CA GLY A 270 6.25 2.78 -1.40
C GLY A 270 5.46 2.78 -2.71
N VAL A 271 4.49 3.69 -2.86
CA VAL A 271 3.46 3.57 -3.92
C VAL A 271 4.06 3.59 -5.32
N TRP A 272 5.11 4.38 -5.56
CA TRP A 272 5.75 4.42 -6.88
C TRP A 272 6.45 3.11 -7.24
N SER A 273 7.13 2.50 -6.26
CA SER A 273 7.75 1.19 -6.44
C SER A 273 6.68 0.13 -6.70
N TYR A 274 5.55 0.20 -5.98
CA TYR A 274 4.41 -0.67 -6.20
C TYR A 274 3.81 -0.51 -7.61
N VAL A 275 3.57 0.73 -8.07
CA VAL A 275 3.06 1.00 -9.42
C VAL A 275 4.04 0.54 -10.50
N SER A 276 5.35 0.73 -10.30
CA SER A 276 6.37 0.24 -11.22
C SER A 276 6.35 -1.28 -11.30
N LYS A 277 6.24 -1.96 -10.15
CA LYS A 277 6.09 -3.43 -10.08
C LYS A 277 4.82 -3.91 -10.77
N MET A 278 3.70 -3.22 -10.56
CA MET A 278 2.42 -3.51 -11.21
C MET A 278 2.52 -3.37 -12.74
N ASN A 279 3.18 -2.32 -13.25
CA ASN A 279 3.43 -2.17 -14.68
C ASN A 279 4.27 -3.33 -15.24
N ASN A 280 5.32 -3.78 -14.54
CA ASN A 280 6.12 -4.92 -14.98
C ASN A 280 5.27 -6.21 -15.00
N ALA A 281 4.49 -6.46 -13.95
CA ALA A 281 3.61 -7.63 -13.87
C ALA A 281 2.55 -7.64 -14.99
N LEU A 282 2.05 -6.48 -15.41
CA LEU A 282 1.16 -6.33 -16.57
C LEU A 282 1.83 -6.74 -17.89
N ARG A 283 3.12 -6.44 -18.08
CA ARG A 283 3.86 -6.85 -19.30
C ARG A 283 4.16 -8.34 -19.34
N GLU A 284 4.46 -8.91 -18.18
CA GLU A 284 4.60 -10.35 -18.03
C GLU A 284 3.26 -11.04 -18.30
N TYR A 285 2.15 -10.48 -17.78
CA TYR A 285 0.80 -10.98 -18.02
C TYR A 285 0.44 -10.97 -19.50
N SER A 286 0.75 -9.89 -20.24
CA SER A 286 0.48 -9.80 -21.67
C SER A 286 1.30 -10.76 -22.53
N SER A 287 2.45 -11.22 -22.01
CA SER A 287 3.33 -12.17 -22.70
C SER A 287 2.91 -13.62 -22.47
N CYS A 288 2.12 -13.88 -21.44
CA CYS A 288 1.51 -15.19 -21.21
C CYS A 288 0.29 -15.32 -22.13
N SER A 289 0.17 -16.43 -22.86
CA SER A 289 -1.01 -16.66 -23.69
C SER A 289 -2.27 -16.62 -22.82
N PRO A 290 -3.26 -15.75 -23.10
CA PRO A 290 -4.51 -15.63 -22.33
C PRO A 290 -5.42 -16.87 -22.39
N ILE A 291 -4.95 -17.95 -23.01
CA ILE A 291 -5.72 -19.12 -23.38
C ILE A 291 -5.70 -20.06 -22.17
N HIS A 292 -6.78 -19.99 -21.38
CA HIS A 292 -7.16 -20.87 -20.25
C HIS A 292 -6.71 -20.51 -18.83
N LEU A 293 -6.80 -19.24 -18.42
CA LEU A 293 -6.97 -18.94 -16.99
C LEU A 293 -8.47 -18.90 -16.68
N THR A 294 -8.98 -19.95 -16.03
CA THR A 294 -10.39 -20.09 -15.60
C THR A 294 -10.99 -18.86 -14.90
N PRO A 295 -10.24 -18.00 -14.16
CA PRO A 295 -10.77 -16.76 -13.62
C PRO A 295 -11.22 -15.75 -14.67
N VAL A 296 -10.50 -15.64 -15.79
CA VAL A 296 -10.78 -14.65 -16.85
C VAL A 296 -12.06 -15.04 -17.61
N SER A 297 -12.26 -16.33 -17.87
CA SER A 297 -13.51 -16.81 -18.47
C SER A 297 -14.73 -16.56 -17.57
N THR A 298 -14.59 -16.76 -16.25
CA THR A 298 -15.66 -16.45 -15.30
C THR A 298 -15.96 -14.96 -15.29
N LEU A 299 -14.93 -14.11 -15.23
CA LEU A 299 -15.09 -12.66 -15.34
C LEU A 299 -15.89 -12.26 -16.59
N HIS A 300 -15.52 -12.78 -17.77
CA HIS A 300 -16.19 -12.43 -19.03
C HIS A 300 -17.68 -12.79 -19.03
N ARG A 301 -18.06 -13.90 -18.39
CA ARG A 301 -19.48 -14.29 -18.22
C ARG A 301 -20.24 -13.33 -17.29
N LEU A 302 -19.55 -12.74 -16.32
CA LEU A 302 -20.17 -11.91 -15.27
C LEU A 302 -20.25 -10.42 -15.62
N ILE A 303 -19.42 -9.93 -16.54
CA ILE A 303 -19.46 -8.54 -17.01
C ILE A 303 -20.86 -8.22 -17.56
N LYS A 304 -21.49 -7.19 -16.99
CA LYS A 304 -22.78 -6.68 -17.47
C LYS A 304 -22.61 -5.42 -18.30
N LYS A 305 -23.57 -5.12 -19.16
CA LYS A 305 -23.62 -3.81 -19.81
C LYS A 305 -24.08 -2.75 -18.82
N ILE A 306 -23.62 -1.51 -19.01
CA ILE A 306 -24.16 -0.36 -18.29
C ILE A 306 -25.64 -0.19 -18.69
N PRO A 307 -26.56 0.05 -17.73
CA PRO A 307 -27.94 0.37 -18.05
C PRO A 307 -28.03 1.61 -18.96
N PRO A 308 -28.86 1.61 -20.03
CA PRO A 308 -28.91 2.70 -21.02
C PRO A 308 -29.16 4.08 -20.40
N GLU A 309 -29.96 4.15 -19.33
CA GLU A 309 -30.28 5.40 -18.64
C GLU A 309 -29.05 6.03 -17.98
N LEU A 310 -28.05 5.22 -17.60
CA LEU A 310 -26.82 5.72 -16.98
C LEU A 310 -25.80 6.14 -18.02
N GLU A 311 -25.80 5.46 -19.16
CA GLU A 311 -24.87 5.73 -20.25
C GLU A 311 -25.18 7.07 -20.94
N ALA A 312 -26.46 7.37 -21.19
CA ALA A 312 -26.88 8.66 -21.78
C ALA A 312 -26.53 9.88 -20.90
N ASN A 313 -26.60 9.73 -19.57
CA ASN A 313 -26.30 10.81 -18.63
C ASN A 313 -24.80 11.12 -18.53
N ALA A 314 -23.92 10.17 -18.86
CA ALA A 314 -22.48 10.39 -18.88
C ALA A 314 -22.08 11.33 -20.04
N GLU A 315 -22.75 11.20 -21.20
CA GLU A 315 -22.46 11.94 -22.43
C GLU A 315 -22.76 13.43 -22.32
N THR A 316 -23.89 13.80 -21.71
CA THR A 316 -24.27 15.21 -21.50
C THR A 316 -23.25 15.99 -20.67
N SER A 317 -22.40 15.30 -19.90
CA SER A 317 -21.39 15.94 -19.05
C SER A 317 -20.04 16.22 -19.74
N GLU A 318 -19.81 15.66 -20.94
CA GLU A 318 -18.57 15.85 -21.72
C GLU A 318 -18.68 16.97 -22.79
N GLU A 319 -19.89 17.47 -23.12
CA GLU A 319 -20.09 18.40 -24.26
C GLU A 319 -20.24 19.91 -23.95
N GLU A 320 -20.22 20.37 -22.69
CA GLU A 320 -20.29 21.81 -22.41
C GLU A 320 -18.92 22.52 -22.58
N VAL A 321 -18.55 22.80 -23.83
CA VAL A 321 -17.63 23.88 -24.18
C VAL A 321 -18.36 24.87 -25.10
N PRO A 322 -18.81 26.04 -24.61
CA PRO A 322 -19.39 27.03 -25.49
C PRO A 322 -18.28 27.72 -26.28
N LYS A 323 -18.19 27.41 -27.57
CA LYS A 323 -17.55 28.27 -28.56
C LYS A 323 -18.38 29.55 -28.69
N ARG A 324 -17.88 30.69 -28.19
CA ARG A 324 -18.39 32.01 -28.56
C ARG A 324 -17.51 32.63 -29.62
N SER A 325 -18.01 32.67 -30.84
CA SER A 325 -17.50 33.48 -31.95
C SER A 325 -18.05 34.91 -31.87
N SER A 326 -17.11 35.86 -31.82
CA SER A 326 -17.09 37.22 -32.38
C SER A 326 -18.39 37.99 -32.66
N SER A 327 -18.50 39.17 -32.05
CA SER A 327 -19.00 40.38 -32.72
C SER A 327 -18.24 41.62 -32.22
N VAL A 328 -17.75 42.41 -33.18
CA VAL A 328 -16.93 43.63 -33.03
C VAL A 328 -17.81 44.86 -32.77
N SER A 329 -17.47 45.67 -31.77
CA SER A 329 -17.38 47.16 -31.78
C SER A 329 -16.73 47.54 -30.43
N GLY A 330 -15.82 48.51 -30.25
CA GLY A 330 -15.79 49.89 -30.69
C GLY A 330 -15.25 50.75 -29.51
N ARG A 331 -13.92 50.89 -29.43
CA ARG A 331 -13.05 51.93 -28.82
C ARG A 331 -13.49 52.80 -27.59
N ARG A 332 -12.47 53.03 -26.71
CA ARG A 332 -12.25 54.07 -25.64
C ARG A 332 -12.83 53.75 -24.25
N SER A 333 -12.17 53.95 -23.10
CA SER A 333 -10.95 54.68 -22.74
C SER A 333 -10.24 54.09 -21.50
N ARG A 334 -8.94 54.42 -21.46
CA ARG A 334 -7.88 54.25 -20.46
C ARG A 334 -8.28 54.65 -19.02
N ALA A 335 -7.97 53.79 -18.05
CA ALA A 335 -7.64 54.19 -16.68
C ALA A 335 -6.63 53.19 -16.08
N ASN A 336 -5.40 53.67 -15.87
CA ASN A 336 -4.34 52.96 -15.17
C ASN A 336 -4.55 53.14 -13.66
N ILE A 337 -4.63 52.04 -12.90
CA ILE A 337 -4.21 52.03 -11.49
C ILE A 337 -3.30 50.82 -11.29
N SER A 338 -2.01 51.15 -11.14
CA SER A 338 -0.96 50.29 -10.63
C SER A 338 -1.27 49.92 -9.17
N GLN A 339 -1.09 48.65 -8.78
CA GLN A 339 -0.27 48.31 -7.62
C GLN A 339 -0.02 46.79 -7.44
N LYS A 340 1.27 46.46 -7.51
CA LYS A 340 2.06 45.54 -6.65
C LYS A 340 1.56 44.10 -6.40
N LYS A 341 2.24 43.16 -7.07
CA LYS A 341 2.48 41.79 -6.60
C LYS A 341 3.50 41.79 -5.45
N PRO A 342 3.39 40.87 -4.48
CA PRO A 342 4.57 40.30 -3.85
C PRO A 342 4.67 38.81 -4.17
N SER A 343 5.72 38.49 -4.92
CA SER A 343 6.30 37.15 -5.01
C SER A 343 6.90 36.76 -3.66
N ARG A 344 6.56 35.58 -3.14
CA ARG A 344 7.35 34.94 -2.08
C ARG A 344 7.66 33.49 -2.48
N SER A 345 8.94 33.26 -2.74
CA SER A 345 9.59 31.98 -2.99
C SER A 345 9.45 31.02 -1.80
N PRO A 346 9.39 29.69 -2.02
CA PRO A 346 9.44 28.72 -0.92
C PRO A 346 10.88 28.52 -0.45
N LYS A 347 11.11 28.72 0.84
CA LYS A 347 12.40 28.49 1.52
C LYS A 347 12.66 26.98 1.63
N ARG A 348 13.87 26.59 1.22
CA ARG A 348 14.48 25.27 1.44
C ARG A 348 14.67 25.08 2.95
N TRP A 349 14.27 23.93 3.49
CA TRP A 349 14.68 23.51 4.83
C TRP A 349 15.51 22.23 4.68
N ILE A 350 16.77 22.35 5.11
CA ILE A 350 17.80 21.32 5.10
C ILE A 350 18.08 20.98 6.57
N LEU A 351 18.04 19.67 6.86
CA LEU A 351 18.64 18.91 7.97
C LEU A 351 18.05 18.99 9.38
N ALA A 352 17.67 17.81 9.88
CA ALA A 352 18.20 17.27 11.13
C ALA A 352 18.16 15.72 11.11
N ASN A 353 19.11 15.11 10.40
CA ASN A 353 19.48 13.70 10.54
C ASN A 353 20.44 13.57 11.74
N GLY A 354 19.90 13.49 12.95
CA GLY A 354 20.68 13.42 14.19
C GLY A 354 20.42 12.20 15.07
N LEU A 355 19.47 11.31 14.72
CA LEU A 355 19.03 10.23 15.61
C LEU A 355 18.75 8.89 14.92
N LEU A 356 19.50 8.56 13.86
CA LEU A 356 19.40 7.28 13.15
C LEU A 356 20.67 6.42 13.22
N LEU A 357 21.69 6.85 13.96
CA LEU A 357 22.97 6.12 14.08
C LEU A 357 23.04 5.16 15.28
N LEU A 358 22.01 5.09 16.14
CA LEU A 358 21.96 4.13 17.25
C LEU A 358 21.00 2.94 17.02
N GLY A 359 20.13 3.02 16.00
CA GLY A 359 19.21 1.92 15.64
C GLY A 359 19.77 0.92 14.63
N GLY A 360 20.94 1.18 14.05
CA GLY A 360 21.51 0.40 12.94
C GLY A 360 22.39 -0.79 13.35
N ILE A 361 22.75 -0.94 14.63
CA ILE A 361 23.76 -1.93 15.08
C ILE A 361 23.13 -3.17 15.75
N ILE A 362 21.82 -3.18 16.03
CA ILE A 362 21.15 -4.30 16.72
C ILE A 362 20.40 -5.25 15.76
N CYS A 363 20.32 -4.94 14.46
CA CYS A 363 19.59 -5.74 13.47
C CYS A 363 20.44 -6.74 12.66
N LEU A 364 21.71 -6.99 13.01
CA LEU A 364 22.56 -7.97 12.31
C LEU A 364 22.98 -9.20 13.13
N SER A 365 22.45 -9.40 14.35
CA SER A 365 22.85 -10.52 15.21
C SER A 365 21.80 -11.63 15.36
N ARG A 366 20.77 -11.70 14.51
CA ARG A 366 19.77 -12.80 14.54
C ARG A 366 19.54 -13.50 13.20
N GLY A 367 20.61 -13.82 12.49
CA GLY A 367 20.64 -14.86 11.45
C GLY A 367 21.82 -15.81 11.71
N ARG A 368 21.54 -17.12 11.86
CA ARG A 368 22.53 -18.13 12.23
C ARG A 368 23.59 -18.36 11.13
N ARG A 369 24.85 -18.43 11.57
CA ARG A 369 26.01 -19.19 11.01
C ARG A 369 26.21 -19.15 9.48
N SER A 370 27.02 -18.20 9.02
CA SER A 370 28.16 -18.48 8.12
C SER A 370 29.04 -17.24 8.07
N THR A 371 30.29 -17.41 8.52
CA THR A 371 31.36 -16.42 8.51
C THR A 371 31.87 -16.24 7.09
N THR A 372 31.92 -15.02 6.57
CA THR A 372 32.81 -14.68 5.45
C THR A 372 33.31 -13.25 5.62
N ILE A 373 34.47 -13.13 6.27
CA ILE A 373 35.63 -12.25 6.02
C ILE A 373 35.43 -10.72 5.80
N GLY A 374 34.30 -10.24 5.30
CA GLY A 374 34.02 -8.82 5.07
C GLY A 374 33.70 -8.00 6.33
N THR A 375 33.32 -8.63 7.44
CA THR A 375 32.96 -7.92 8.70
C THR A 375 34.16 -7.67 9.62
N GLN A 376 35.29 -8.36 9.45
CA GLN A 376 36.48 -8.15 10.28
C GLN A 376 37.38 -6.99 9.82
N LEU A 377 37.14 -6.43 8.63
CA LEU A 377 37.91 -5.28 8.11
C LEU A 377 37.17 -3.94 8.23
N ALA A 378 35.85 -3.95 8.50
CA ALA A 378 35.06 -2.73 8.60
C ALA A 378 35.21 -2.01 9.95
N VAL A 379 35.42 -2.76 11.04
CA VAL A 379 35.53 -2.22 12.40
C VAL A 379 36.85 -1.44 12.61
N PRO A 380 38.03 -1.91 12.17
CA PRO A 380 39.28 -1.17 12.34
C PRO A 380 39.33 0.13 11.51
N CYS A 381 38.72 0.14 10.32
CA CYS A 381 38.69 1.33 9.45
C CYS A 381 37.80 2.45 10.00
N ILE A 382 36.72 2.11 10.71
CA ILE A 382 35.84 3.09 11.34
C ILE A 382 36.46 3.63 12.63
N LEU A 383 37.10 2.78 13.45
CA LEU A 383 37.81 3.25 14.65
C LEU A 383 38.99 4.18 14.31
N LYS A 384 39.77 3.86 13.27
CA LYS A 384 40.91 4.70 12.85
C LYS A 384 40.49 6.08 12.34
N LYS A 385 39.28 6.19 11.79
CA LYS A 385 38.72 7.47 11.29
C LYS A 385 38.11 8.32 12.41
N LEU A 386 37.61 7.69 13.47
CA LEU A 386 37.09 8.38 14.66
C LEU A 386 38.19 8.85 15.60
N MET A 387 39.28 8.07 15.75
CA MET A 387 40.43 8.49 16.57
C MET A 387 41.25 9.64 15.94
N LYS A 388 41.12 9.87 14.62
CA LYS A 388 41.83 10.97 13.94
C LYS A 388 41.15 12.34 14.09
N HIS A 389 39.90 12.39 14.57
CA HIS A 389 39.17 13.65 14.79
C HIS A 389 39.13 14.12 16.26
N GLY A 390 39.72 13.35 17.18
CA GLY A 390 39.80 13.71 18.60
C GLY A 390 41.09 14.43 19.01
N SER A 391 41.91 14.89 18.06
CA SER A 391 43.24 15.46 18.33
C SER A 391 43.44 16.88 17.78
N GLU A 392 42.37 17.59 17.45
CA GLU A 392 42.40 19.03 17.10
C GLU A 392 41.30 19.78 17.87
N SER A 393 41.47 19.84 19.19
CA SER A 393 41.03 20.98 20.00
C SER A 393 41.89 21.05 21.26
N SER A 394 42.99 21.80 21.16
CA SER A 394 43.62 22.48 22.29
C SER A 394 43.60 23.97 21.99
#